data_AF-A0A8E0V1K5-F1
#
_entry.id   AF-A0A8E0V1K5-F1
#
_cell.length_a   1.000
_cell.length_b   1.000
_cell.length_c   1.000
_cell.angle_alpha   90.00
_cell.angle_beta   90.00
_cell.angle_gamma   90.00
#
_symmetry.space_group_name_H-M   'P 1'
#
loop_
_entity.id
_entity.type
_entity.pdbx_description
1 polymer ?
#
loop_
_entity_poly.entity_id
_entity_poly.type
_entity_poly.pdbx_seq_one_letter_code
_entity_poly.pdbx_strand_id
1 'polypeptide(L)'
;MFGEHDPSSLGHQGAGKMLADVWLFDLESQEWTNIQLDAENAPPVRGWFDADVISNNLRPSIVVHGGLAESNERLGDIWRLDF
;
A
#
# COMPACT_ATOMS: atom_id res chain seq x y z
N MET A 1 -0.93 -1.77 -3.78
CA MET A 1 -1.38 -1.79 -2.37
C MET A 1 -2.72 -1.10 -2.32
N PHE A 2 -3.77 -1.75 -1.82
CA PHE A 2 -5.06 -1.08 -1.68
C PHE A 2 -5.11 -0.32 -0.35
N GLY A 3 -5.78 0.84 -0.36
CA GLY A 3 -5.84 1.77 0.78
C GLY A 3 -7.04 1.53 1.69
N GLU A 4 -7.75 2.62 2.03
CA GLU A 4 -8.95 2.55 2.87
C GLU A 4 -10.10 1.85 2.13
N HIS A 5 -10.69 0.83 2.77
CA HIS A 5 -11.87 0.09 2.30
C HIS A 5 -13.18 0.70 2.84
N ASP A 6 -13.27 0.88 4.17
CA ASP A 6 -14.44 1.47 4.82
C ASP A 6 -14.07 2.81 5.45
N PRO A 7 -14.68 3.94 5.06
CA PRO A 7 -14.38 5.23 5.67
C PRO A 7 -14.82 5.28 7.14
N SER A 8 -14.12 6.06 7.95
CA SER A 8 -14.45 6.24 9.37
C SER A 8 -15.83 6.86 9.58
N SER A 9 -16.58 6.38 10.58
CA SER A 9 -17.81 7.02 11.06
C SER A 9 -17.56 8.39 11.70
N LEU A 10 -16.30 8.71 12.03
CA LEU A 10 -15.87 10.02 12.52
C LEU A 10 -15.51 11.01 11.38
N GLY A 11 -15.68 10.60 10.12
CA GLY A 11 -15.30 11.40 8.96
C GLY A 11 -13.80 11.69 8.95
N HIS A 12 -13.41 12.93 8.61
CA HIS A 12 -12.00 13.34 8.52
C HIS A 12 -11.20 13.21 9.84
N GLN A 13 -11.87 12.99 10.97
CA GLN A 13 -11.22 12.88 12.28
C GLN A 13 -10.74 11.45 12.62
N GLY A 14 -11.15 10.43 11.86
CA GLY A 14 -10.81 9.04 12.17
C GLY A 14 -10.24 8.29 10.97
N ALA A 15 -9.48 7.25 11.27
CA ALA A 15 -9.09 6.25 10.28
C ALA A 15 -10.25 5.29 10.03
N GLY A 16 -10.47 4.94 8.78
CA GLY A 16 -11.31 3.83 8.39
C GLY A 16 -10.61 2.47 8.48
N LYS A 17 -11.18 1.49 7.79
CA LYS A 17 -10.57 0.16 7.63
C LYS A 17 -9.56 0.17 6.49
N MET A 18 -8.37 -0.36 6.74
CA MET A 18 -7.26 -0.35 5.78
C MET A 18 -6.99 -1.77 5.30
N LEU A 19 -6.77 -1.93 4.00
CA LEU A 19 -6.41 -3.22 3.42
C LEU A 19 -4.91 -3.51 3.60
N ALA A 20 -4.58 -4.79 3.76
CA ALA A 20 -3.20 -5.28 3.91
C ALA A 20 -2.59 -5.75 2.58
N ASP A 21 -3.41 -5.86 1.54
CA ASP A 21 -3.06 -6.58 0.33
C ASP A 21 -2.48 -5.68 -0.76
N VAL A 22 -1.72 -6.34 -1.63
CA VAL A 22 -1.09 -5.72 -2.78
C VAL A 22 -1.53 -6.48 -4.01
N TRP A 23 -1.99 -5.74 -5.01
CA TRP A 23 -2.42 -6.30 -6.28
C TRP A 23 -1.71 -5.60 -7.41
N LEU A 24 -1.34 -6.38 -8.41
CA LEU A 24 -0.79 -5.93 -9.68
C LEU A 24 -1.85 -6.13 -10.76
N PHE A 25 -2.06 -5.11 -11.58
CA PHE A 25 -2.86 -5.22 -12.80
C PHE A 25 -1.93 -5.24 -14.00
N ASP A 26 -1.99 -6.30 -14.79
CA ASP A 26 -1.26 -6.39 -16.05
C ASP A 26 -2.07 -5.75 -17.19
N LEU A 27 -1.46 -4.83 -17.93
CA LEU A 27 -2.16 -4.10 -19.00
C LEU A 27 -2.35 -4.91 -20.28
N GLU A 28 -1.54 -5.95 -20.50
CA GLU A 28 -1.59 -6.78 -21.70
C GLU A 28 -2.63 -7.89 -21.54
N SER A 29 -2.56 -8.65 -20.44
CA SER A 29 -3.52 -9.71 -20.13
C SER A 29 -4.82 -9.20 -19.52
N GLN A 30 -4.83 -7.98 -18.96
CA GLN A 30 -5.95 -7.40 -18.20
C GLN A 30 -6.34 -8.23 -16.97
N GLU A 31 -5.37 -8.90 -16.36
CA GLU A 31 -5.58 -9.74 -15.19
C GLU A 31 -5.02 -9.09 -13.93
N TRP A 32 -5.74 -9.32 -12.82
CA TRP A 32 -5.30 -8.95 -11.48
C TRP A 32 -4.55 -10.11 -10.83
N THR A 33 -3.34 -9.85 -10.35
CA THR A 33 -2.56 -10.78 -9.54
C THR A 33 -2.42 -10.26 -8.12
N ASN A 34 -2.88 -11.06 -7.14
CA ASN A 34 -2.60 -10.78 -5.74
C ASN A 34 -1.15 -11.13 -5.44
N ILE A 35 -0.37 -10.15 -4.97
CA ILE A 35 1.03 -10.34 -4.60
C ILE A 35 1.08 -10.92 -3.19
N GLN A 36 1.55 -12.17 -3.09
CA GLN A 36 1.77 -12.83 -1.81
C GLN A 36 3.04 -12.27 -1.17
N LEU A 37 2.87 -11.53 -0.08
CA LEU A 37 3.97 -11.01 0.73
C LEU A 37 4.32 -12.02 1.84
N ASP A 38 5.61 -12.13 2.14
CA ASP A 38 6.05 -12.79 3.37
C ASP A 38 5.59 -11.96 4.57
N ALA A 39 4.88 -12.60 5.51
CA ALA A 39 4.28 -11.94 6.67
C ALA A 39 5.32 -11.25 7.56
N GLU A 40 6.56 -11.74 7.59
CA GLU A 40 7.65 -11.11 8.35
C GLU A 40 8.20 -9.84 7.66
N ASN A 41 7.99 -9.71 6.35
CA ASN A 41 8.49 -8.62 5.51
C ASN A 41 7.37 -7.74 4.92
N ALA A 42 6.15 -7.85 5.44
CA ALA A 42 5.01 -7.06 5.01
C ALA A 42 4.86 -5.78 5.87
N PRO A 43 4.52 -4.63 5.25
CA PRO A 43 4.16 -3.44 6.02
C PRO A 43 2.88 -3.67 6.83
N PRO A 44 2.70 -2.98 7.96
CA PRO A 44 1.38 -2.89 8.59
C PRO A 44 0.38 -2.22 7.64
N VAL A 45 -0.89 -2.56 7.85
CA VAL A 45 -2.04 -2.01 7.10
C VAL A 45 -2.03 -0.49 7.11
N ARG A 46 -2.30 0.11 5.95
CA ARG A 46 -2.21 1.56 5.77
C ARG A 46 -3.07 2.03 4.60
N GLY A 47 -3.56 3.25 4.72
CA GLY A 47 -4.08 4.02 3.59
C GLY A 47 -3.45 5.40 3.56
N TRP A 48 -3.88 6.26 2.64
CA TRP A 48 -3.51 7.68 2.66
C TRP A 48 -1.99 7.93 2.59
N PHE A 49 -1.25 6.97 2.05
CA PHE A 49 0.21 7.03 1.88
C PHE A 49 0.58 7.71 0.58
N ASP A 50 1.81 8.22 0.52
CA ASP A 50 2.43 8.66 -0.73
C ASP A 50 3.13 7.47 -1.40
N ALA A 51 3.17 7.46 -2.73
CA ALA A 51 3.83 6.41 -3.50
C ALA A 51 4.40 6.95 -4.82
N ASP A 52 5.54 6.41 -5.24
CA ASP A 52 6.18 6.75 -6.50
C ASP A 52 6.94 5.55 -7.11
N VAL A 53 7.35 5.67 -8.36
CA VAL A 53 8.12 4.66 -9.09
C VAL A 53 9.61 4.99 -9.02
N ILE A 54 10.39 4.06 -8.47
CA ILE A 54 11.85 4.10 -8.58
C ILE A 54 12.22 3.48 -9.93
N SER A 55 12.47 4.36 -10.91
CA SER A 55 13.00 3.97 -12.21
C SER A 55 14.47 3.60 -12.11
N ASN A 56 14.83 2.35 -12.43
CA ASN A 56 16.21 1.96 -12.67
C ASN A 56 16.31 1.09 -13.94
N ASN A 57 17.49 1.03 -14.56
CA ASN A 57 17.70 0.38 -15.86
C ASN A 57 17.58 -1.16 -15.83
N LEU A 58 17.48 -1.78 -14.65
CA LEU A 58 17.50 -3.24 -14.50
C LEU A 58 16.12 -3.80 -14.11
N ARG A 59 15.48 -3.23 -13.08
CA ARG A 59 14.15 -3.59 -12.59
C ARG A 59 13.48 -2.38 -11.92
N PRO A 60 12.41 -1.80 -12.48
CA PRO A 60 11.64 -0.77 -11.78
C PRO A 60 11.10 -1.33 -10.46
N SER A 61 10.83 -0.44 -9.49
CA SER A 61 10.24 -0.80 -8.20
C SER A 61 9.30 0.32 -7.73
N ILE A 62 8.42 0.02 -6.79
CA ILE A 62 7.52 1.01 -6.20
C ILE A 62 8.02 1.34 -4.79
N VAL A 63 8.03 2.62 -4.44
CA VAL A 63 8.24 3.08 -3.06
C VAL A 63 6.93 3.58 -2.47
N VAL A 64 6.70 3.25 -1.20
CA VAL A 64 5.59 3.75 -0.38
C VAL A 64 6.19 4.44 0.84
N HIS A 65 5.72 5.65 1.15
CA HIS A 65 6.13 6.40 2.33
C HIS A 65 4.94 6.77 3.20
N GLY A 66 5.06 6.45 4.49
CA GLY A 66 4.11 6.81 5.53
C GLY A 66 2.71 6.25 5.29
N GLY A 67 1.71 7.12 5.49
CA GLY A 67 0.29 6.77 5.48
C GLY A 67 -0.35 6.87 6.85
N LEU A 68 -1.60 6.42 6.94
CA LEU A 68 -2.39 6.37 8.16
C LEU A 68 -2.72 4.91 8.48
N ALA A 69 -2.37 4.47 9.69
CA ALA A 69 -2.73 3.15 10.21
C ALA A 69 -4.20 3.12 10.67
N GLU A 70 -4.77 1.92 10.82
CA GLU A 70 -6.11 1.74 11.42
C GLU A 70 -6.21 2.29 12.84
N SER A 71 -5.08 2.40 13.57
CA SER A 71 -4.99 3.05 14.88
C SER A 71 -5.16 4.57 14.84
N ASN A 72 -5.32 5.16 13.66
CA ASN A 72 -5.29 6.61 13.40
C ASN A 72 -3.92 7.26 13.63
N GLU A 73 -2.86 6.44 13.73
CA GLU A 73 -1.48 6.91 13.80
C GLU A 73 -0.94 7.24 12.40
N ARG A 74 -0.20 8.35 12.31
CA ARG A 74 0.54 8.73 11.10
C ARG A 74 1.86 7.97 11.07
N LEU A 75 2.06 7.21 10.00
CA LEU A 75 3.26 6.43 9.78
C LEU A 75 4.33 7.29 9.08
N GLY A 76 5.60 7.03 9.39
CA GLY A 76 6.76 7.70 8.79
C GLY A 76 7.81 6.72 8.26
N ASP A 77 7.44 5.45 8.10
CA ASP A 77 8.27 4.38 7.55
C ASP A 77 8.27 4.40 6.01
N ILE A 78 9.23 3.68 5.42
CA ILE A 78 9.38 3.54 3.98
C ILE A 78 9.38 2.06 3.64
N TRP A 79 8.62 1.70 2.61
CA TRP A 79 8.57 0.36 2.06
C TRP A 79 8.85 0.38 0.57
N ARG A 80 9.49 -0.69 0.08
CA ARG A 80 9.79 -0.87 -1.34
C ARG A 80 9.23 -2.20 -1.80
N LEU A 81 8.52 -2.18 -2.92
CA LEU A 81 8.06 -3.38 -3.62
C LEU A 81 8.93 -3.62 -4.85
N ASP A 82 9.64 -4.73 -4.84
CA ASP A 82 10.42 -5.24 -5.96
C ASP A 82 9.62 -6.31 -6.72
N PHE A 83 9.69 -6.29 -8.06
CA PHE A 83 9.03 -7.25 -8.96
C PHE A 83 9.95 -8.41 -9.37
#